data_AF-A0A0S6XKK6-F1
#
_entry.id   AF-A0A0S6XKK6-F1
#
_cell.length_a   1.000
_cell.length_b   1.000
_cell.length_c   1.000
_cell.angle_alpha   90.00
_cell.angle_beta   90.00
_cell.angle_gamma   90.00
#
_symmetry.space_group_name_H-M   'P 1'
#
loop_
_entity.id
_entity.type
_entity.pdbx_description
1 polymer ?
#
loop_
_entity_poly.entity_id
_entity_poly.type
_entity_poly.pdbx_seq_one_letter_code
_entity_poly.pdbx_strand_id
1 'polypeptide(L)'
;MSQLCALPAVPPEILALILLQLPDLKSLHAASTSCWAFNNALHISRRSITEQVLCTQIGSDVLPEAIAADETSTSTFIPSRQSIGQLMSHLKQRRATKQPSSLDRVHRMAHFHRTVQDLTDSFVNVVLTTAGTYPNSTHLELTPRERQRIERGFYLFQIYCNLFANARTPWSKHRIFFLSFAPWEVEQLSCIHDFLARLVSAVFGDVVRQDELRGRYGLEYDQCVGSPVVEHILSLGLTKFHWLCQTDSYTDRFSVLYSGTGIVSNTRFFPAAPEMHKAEMSEGPPPDSLDGFERAGRTALFPDPDPGPGYAYAWIDNLEVAEEIGSVACAGRAECIRSRGYVMRDNCGLFQESVHREYYEKLLYFIACAKGLRAAYMQNAVAMRKKTFGKKSLEIADQKESKLMRS
;
A
#
# COMPACT_ATOMS: atom_id res chain seq x y z
N MET A 1 19.11 51.18 -5.75
CA MET A 1 18.28 50.63 -6.83
C MET A 1 17.18 49.79 -6.18
N SER A 2 16.03 50.40 -5.97
CA SER A 2 14.84 49.74 -5.43
C SER A 2 14.34 48.76 -6.48
N GLN A 3 14.37 47.46 -6.20
CA GLN A 3 13.75 46.45 -7.07
C GLN A 3 12.26 46.79 -7.20
N LEU A 4 11.89 47.36 -8.34
CA LEU A 4 10.51 47.50 -8.78
C LEU A 4 9.92 46.10 -8.83
N CYS A 5 9.06 45.79 -7.86
CA CYS A 5 8.26 44.58 -7.86
C CYS A 5 7.36 44.65 -9.10
N ALA A 6 7.76 44.01 -10.20
CA ALA A 6 7.05 44.01 -11.47
C ALA A 6 5.80 43.11 -11.47
N LEU A 7 5.59 42.34 -10.39
CA LEU A 7 4.48 41.41 -10.21
C LEU A 7 3.09 42.04 -10.34
N PRO A 8 2.80 43.25 -9.79
CA PRO A 8 1.51 43.91 -9.97
C PRO A 8 1.23 44.36 -11.42
N ALA A 9 2.26 44.46 -12.27
CA ALA A 9 2.10 44.81 -13.68
C ALA A 9 1.82 43.57 -14.57
N VAL A 10 1.94 42.36 -14.00
CA VAL A 10 1.64 41.11 -14.71
C VAL A 10 0.11 40.88 -14.72
N PRO A 11 -0.49 40.56 -15.87
CA PRO A 11 -1.92 40.24 -15.93
C PRO A 11 -2.31 39.08 -15.00
N PRO A 12 -3.48 39.13 -14.35
CA PRO A 12 -3.93 38.10 -13.42
C PRO A 12 -4.04 36.71 -14.05
N GLU A 13 -4.23 36.62 -15.37
CA GLU A 13 -4.26 35.36 -16.13
C GLU A 13 -2.89 34.68 -16.13
N ILE A 14 -1.81 35.45 -16.30
CA ILE A 14 -0.44 34.92 -16.26
C ILE A 14 -0.09 34.49 -14.82
N LEU A 15 -0.50 35.28 -13.83
CA LEU A 15 -0.34 34.90 -12.43
C LEU A 15 -1.12 33.63 -12.10
N ALA A 16 -2.35 33.47 -12.62
CA ALA A 16 -3.13 32.24 -12.47
C ALA A 16 -2.42 31.04 -13.12
N LEU A 17 -1.82 31.19 -14.30
CA LEU A 17 -1.02 30.13 -14.92
C LEU A 17 0.18 29.72 -14.06
N ILE A 18 0.86 30.68 -13.41
CA ILE A 18 1.94 30.39 -12.46
C ILE A 18 1.39 29.62 -11.25
N LEU A 19 0.26 30.07 -10.68
CA LEU A 19 -0.36 29.40 -9.52
C LEU A 19 -0.82 27.96 -9.85
N LEU A 20 -1.24 27.69 -11.09
CA LEU A 20 -1.62 26.34 -11.54
C LEU A 20 -0.44 25.35 -11.56
N GLN A 21 0.81 25.84 -11.60
CA GLN A 21 2.02 25.01 -11.58
C GLN A 21 2.52 24.69 -10.17
N LEU A 22 1.87 25.21 -9.13
CA LEU A 22 2.30 24.96 -7.76
C LEU A 22 2.08 23.48 -7.38
N PRO A 23 3.01 22.88 -6.62
CA PRO A 23 2.99 21.44 -6.36
C PRO A 23 1.90 21.01 -5.38
N ASP A 24 1.49 21.89 -4.46
CA ASP A 24 0.55 21.56 -3.40
C ASP A 24 -0.22 22.80 -2.87
N LEU A 25 -1.29 22.54 -2.10
CA LEU A 25 -2.10 23.61 -1.53
C LEU A 25 -1.36 24.45 -0.46
N LYS A 26 -0.30 23.90 0.15
CA LYS A 26 0.53 24.65 1.12
C LYS A 26 1.33 25.74 0.40
N SER A 27 1.91 25.40 -0.73
CA SER A 27 2.63 26.29 -1.63
C SER A 27 1.70 27.32 -2.25
N LEU A 28 0.47 26.91 -2.61
CA LEU A 28 -0.58 27.83 -3.07
C LEU A 28 -0.94 28.86 -2.00
N HIS A 29 -1.11 28.42 -0.75
CA HIS A 29 -1.38 29.32 0.36
C HIS A 29 -0.21 30.27 0.63
N ALA A 30 1.03 29.75 0.64
CA ALA A 30 2.22 30.58 0.81
C ALA A 30 2.31 31.66 -0.29
N ALA A 31 2.08 31.27 -1.55
CA ALA A 31 2.05 32.20 -2.68
C ALA A 31 0.96 33.27 -2.52
N SER A 32 -0.26 32.90 -2.11
CA SER A 32 -1.35 33.86 -1.90
C SER A 32 -1.07 34.84 -0.76
N THR A 33 -0.37 34.39 0.29
CA THR A 33 0.02 35.27 1.41
C THR A 33 1.22 36.16 1.10
N SER A 34 2.04 35.80 0.11
CA SER A 34 3.27 36.52 -0.22
C SER A 34 3.02 37.88 -0.89
N CYS A 35 2.00 38.00 -1.74
CA CYS A 35 1.69 39.26 -2.41
C CYS A 35 0.21 39.36 -2.82
N TRP A 36 -0.29 40.59 -2.86
CA TRP A 36 -1.68 40.87 -3.23
C TRP A 36 -2.01 40.46 -4.67
N ALA A 37 -1.06 40.53 -5.60
CA ALA A 37 -1.29 40.17 -7.00
C ALA A 37 -1.61 38.67 -7.16
N PHE A 38 -0.86 37.79 -6.48
CA PHE A 38 -1.18 36.37 -6.44
C PHE A 38 -2.49 36.09 -5.69
N ASN A 39 -2.73 36.78 -4.57
CA ASN A 39 -4.00 36.63 -3.87
C ASN A 39 -5.19 37.00 -4.77
N ASN A 40 -5.09 38.11 -5.51
CA ASN A 40 -6.12 38.56 -6.44
C ASN A 40 -6.35 37.57 -7.59
N ALA A 41 -5.28 37.08 -8.21
CA ALA A 41 -5.37 36.04 -9.26
C ALA A 41 -6.00 34.75 -8.72
N LEU A 42 -5.63 34.34 -7.50
CA LEU A 42 -6.25 33.21 -6.82
C LEU A 42 -7.74 33.46 -6.55
N HIS A 43 -8.13 34.65 -6.09
CA HIS A 43 -9.53 34.95 -5.83
C HIS A 43 -10.39 34.88 -7.09
N ILE A 44 -9.89 35.36 -8.23
CA ILE A 44 -10.60 35.33 -9.52
C ILE A 44 -10.84 33.88 -9.98
N SER A 45 -9.82 33.03 -9.90
CA SER A 45 -9.85 31.67 -10.45
C SER A 45 -9.76 30.59 -9.36
N ARG A 46 -10.28 30.88 -8.16
CA ARG A 46 -10.02 30.09 -6.94
C ARG A 46 -10.28 28.61 -7.12
N ARG A 47 -11.45 28.28 -7.66
CA ARG A 47 -11.88 26.90 -7.84
C ARG A 47 -10.96 26.14 -8.80
N SER A 48 -10.75 26.67 -10.00
CA SER A 48 -9.91 26.02 -11.03
C SER A 48 -8.47 25.85 -10.56
N ILE A 49 -7.89 26.87 -9.92
CA ILE A 49 -6.52 26.81 -9.39
C ILE A 49 -6.43 25.74 -8.29
N THR A 50 -7.35 25.76 -7.32
CA THR A 50 -7.29 24.83 -6.19
C THR A 50 -7.53 23.38 -6.64
N GLU A 51 -8.47 23.14 -7.57
CA GLU A 51 -8.72 21.81 -8.14
C GLU A 51 -7.51 21.29 -8.92
N GLN A 52 -6.87 22.12 -9.75
CA GLN A 52 -5.68 21.73 -10.50
C GLN A 52 -4.49 21.44 -9.57
N VAL A 53 -4.24 22.32 -8.59
CA VAL A 53 -3.15 22.11 -7.62
C VAL A 53 -3.39 20.85 -6.81
N LEU A 54 -4.63 20.53 -6.44
CA LEU A 54 -4.96 19.23 -5.82
C LEU A 54 -4.62 18.05 -6.74
N CYS A 55 -4.98 18.13 -8.03
CA CYS A 55 -4.65 17.08 -9.00
C CYS A 55 -3.13 16.90 -9.13
N THR A 56 -2.38 18.00 -9.14
CA THR A 56 -0.91 17.99 -9.15
C THR A 56 -0.34 17.37 -7.87
N GLN A 57 -0.89 17.75 -6.70
CA GLN A 57 -0.45 17.25 -5.40
C GLN A 57 -0.62 15.74 -5.26
N ILE A 58 -1.77 15.20 -5.70
CA ILE A 58 -2.07 13.76 -5.61
C ILE A 58 -1.40 12.98 -6.74
N GLY A 59 -1.22 13.59 -7.91
CA GLY A 59 -0.76 12.93 -9.12
C GLY A 59 -1.89 12.21 -9.86
N SER A 60 -1.83 12.24 -11.19
CA SER A 60 -2.85 11.64 -12.07
C SER A 60 -3.02 10.14 -11.87
N ASP A 61 -1.95 9.45 -11.47
CA ASP A 61 -1.96 8.00 -11.31
C ASP A 61 -2.67 7.54 -10.04
N VAL A 62 -2.74 8.37 -9.01
CA VAL A 62 -3.35 8.05 -7.70
C VAL A 62 -4.71 8.72 -7.52
N LEU A 63 -5.01 9.74 -8.34
CA LEU A 63 -6.23 10.53 -8.24
C LEU A 63 -7.54 9.72 -8.28
N PRO A 64 -7.72 8.68 -9.12
CA PRO A 64 -8.97 7.90 -9.14
C PRO A 64 -9.26 7.21 -7.80
N GLU A 65 -8.25 6.63 -7.17
CA GLU A 65 -8.36 5.99 -5.86
C GLU A 65 -8.63 7.03 -4.76
N ALA A 66 -8.02 8.22 -4.85
CA ALA A 66 -8.26 9.33 -3.92
C ALA A 66 -9.70 9.86 -3.99
N ILE A 67 -10.24 10.03 -5.20
CA ILE A 67 -11.63 10.43 -5.42
C ILE A 67 -12.58 9.34 -4.87
N ALA A 68 -12.33 8.07 -5.17
CA ALA A 68 -13.14 6.95 -4.68
C ALA A 68 -13.13 6.84 -3.15
N ALA A 69 -11.98 7.09 -2.50
CA ALA A 69 -11.88 7.13 -1.05
C ALA A 69 -12.71 8.29 -0.44
N ASP A 70 -12.69 9.48 -1.04
CA ASP A 70 -13.53 10.60 -0.60
C ASP A 70 -15.02 10.29 -0.83
N GLU A 71 -15.41 9.77 -2.00
CA GLU A 71 -16.81 9.44 -2.31
C GLU A 71 -17.39 8.39 -1.35
N THR A 72 -16.63 7.33 -1.06
CA THR A 72 -17.05 6.28 -0.13
C THR A 72 -17.07 6.73 1.33
N SER A 73 -16.33 7.79 1.68
CA SER A 73 -16.38 8.37 3.04
C SER A 73 -17.64 9.20 3.31
N THR A 74 -18.37 9.58 2.25
CA THR A 74 -19.60 10.38 2.39
C THR A 74 -20.74 9.55 2.97
N SER A 75 -21.55 10.15 3.84
CA SER A 75 -22.74 9.51 4.41
C SER A 75 -23.80 9.13 3.37
N THR A 76 -23.68 9.64 2.14
CA THR A 76 -24.55 9.31 1.01
C THR A 76 -24.20 8.00 0.34
N PHE A 77 -22.99 7.47 0.54
CA PHE A 77 -22.59 6.20 -0.06
C PHE A 77 -23.13 5.02 0.75
N ILE A 78 -24.00 4.22 0.14
CA ILE A 78 -24.55 3.01 0.77
C ILE A 78 -23.88 1.78 0.12
N PRO A 79 -23.11 0.98 0.88
CA PRO A 79 -22.42 -0.19 0.33
C PRO A 79 -23.42 -1.31 0.02
N SER A 80 -23.69 -1.49 -1.27
CA SER A 80 -24.51 -2.56 -1.84
C SER A 80 -23.67 -3.33 -2.86
N ARG A 81 -24.09 -4.55 -3.20
CA ARG A 81 -23.42 -5.36 -4.22
C ARG A 81 -23.30 -4.61 -5.56
N GLN A 82 -24.34 -3.85 -5.94
CA GLN A 82 -24.34 -3.05 -7.16
C GLN A 82 -23.42 -1.84 -7.07
N SER A 83 -23.48 -1.07 -5.97
CA SER A 83 -22.64 0.13 -5.81
C SER A 83 -21.16 -0.20 -5.69
N ILE A 84 -20.80 -1.31 -5.02
CA ILE A 84 -19.42 -1.82 -4.99
C ILE A 84 -18.96 -2.24 -6.39
N GLY A 85 -19.77 -3.00 -7.13
CA GLY A 85 -19.44 -3.39 -8.50
C GLY A 85 -19.26 -2.19 -9.45
N GLN A 86 -20.11 -1.17 -9.33
CA GLN A 86 -19.98 0.09 -10.08
C GLN A 86 -18.70 0.85 -9.72
N LEU A 87 -18.38 0.94 -8.42
CA LEU A 87 -17.14 1.56 -7.94
C LEU A 87 -15.91 0.86 -8.52
N MET A 88 -15.87 -0.48 -8.45
CA MET A 88 -14.76 -1.27 -9.01
C MET A 88 -14.65 -1.13 -10.53
N SER A 89 -15.78 -1.08 -11.23
CA SER A 89 -15.82 -0.80 -12.67
C SER A 89 -15.26 0.59 -13.02
N HIS A 90 -15.57 1.62 -12.22
CA HIS A 90 -15.03 2.98 -12.42
C HIS A 90 -13.52 3.04 -12.17
N LEU A 91 -13.03 2.43 -11.10
CA LEU A 91 -11.59 2.33 -10.82
C LEU A 91 -10.87 1.59 -11.95
N LYS A 92 -11.44 0.48 -12.43
CA LYS A 92 -10.88 -0.30 -13.55
C LYS A 92 -10.80 0.50 -14.85
N GLN A 93 -11.78 1.33 -15.12
CA GLN A 93 -11.79 2.21 -16.28
C GLN A 93 -10.95 3.47 -16.08
N ARG A 94 -10.32 3.65 -14.90
CA ARG A 94 -9.55 4.85 -14.53
C ARG A 94 -10.34 6.14 -14.77
N ARG A 95 -11.68 6.05 -14.69
CA ARG A 95 -12.55 7.20 -14.90
C ARG A 95 -12.59 7.98 -13.61
N ALA A 96 -12.04 9.20 -13.62
CA ALA A 96 -12.24 10.15 -12.53
C ALA A 96 -13.75 10.40 -12.40
N THR A 97 -14.36 9.89 -11.32
CA THR A 97 -15.74 10.19 -10.97
C THR A 97 -15.78 11.65 -10.52
N LYS A 98 -16.20 12.55 -11.41
CA LYS A 98 -16.42 14.00 -11.18
C LYS A 98 -15.38 14.68 -10.26
N GLN A 99 -14.50 15.48 -10.90
CA GLN A 99 -13.58 16.40 -10.20
C GLN A 99 -14.25 17.12 -9.01
N PRO A 100 -13.52 17.34 -7.90
CA PRO A 100 -14.09 17.82 -6.67
C PRO A 100 -14.74 19.18 -6.85
N SER A 101 -16.08 19.23 -6.81
CA SER A 101 -16.85 20.41 -7.22
C SER A 101 -16.94 21.51 -6.16
N SER A 102 -16.50 21.24 -4.93
CA SER A 102 -16.52 22.19 -3.82
C SER A 102 -15.13 22.35 -3.21
N LEU A 103 -14.82 23.57 -2.75
CA LEU A 103 -13.56 23.87 -2.08
C LEU A 103 -13.40 23.04 -0.80
N ASP A 104 -14.47 22.77 -0.06
CA ASP A 104 -14.41 21.93 1.14
C ASP A 104 -13.94 20.50 0.81
N ARG A 105 -14.43 19.95 -0.32
CA ARG A 105 -13.98 18.64 -0.81
C ARG A 105 -12.49 18.67 -1.15
N VAL A 106 -12.03 19.72 -1.83
CA VAL A 106 -10.60 19.89 -2.16
C VAL A 106 -9.73 19.94 -0.90
N HIS A 107 -10.11 20.73 0.11
CA HIS A 107 -9.34 20.82 1.36
C HIS A 107 -9.33 19.49 2.13
N ARG A 108 -10.46 18.79 2.19
CA ARG A 108 -10.53 17.46 2.83
C ARG A 108 -9.64 16.45 2.12
N MET A 109 -9.70 16.38 0.79
CA MET A 109 -8.87 15.48 -0.01
C MET A 109 -7.38 15.80 0.15
N ALA A 110 -6.97 17.07 0.10
CA ALA A 110 -5.58 17.47 0.32
C ALA A 110 -5.09 17.17 1.74
N HIS A 111 -5.95 17.34 2.74
CA HIS A 111 -5.62 16.95 4.11
C HIS A 111 -5.44 15.45 4.23
N PHE A 112 -6.35 14.65 3.68
CA PHE A 112 -6.23 13.20 3.69
C PHE A 112 -5.03 12.70 2.90
N HIS A 113 -4.70 13.32 1.77
CA HIS A 113 -3.51 12.95 1.00
C HIS A 113 -2.21 13.16 1.78
N ARG A 114 -2.11 14.19 2.64
CA ARG A 114 -0.96 14.35 3.54
C ARG A 114 -0.80 13.16 4.48
N THR A 115 -1.90 12.67 5.06
CA THR A 115 -1.88 11.42 5.85
C THR A 115 -1.35 10.25 5.03
N VAL A 116 -1.79 10.10 3.77
CA VAL A 116 -1.31 9.03 2.88
C VAL A 116 0.19 9.21 2.57
N GLN A 117 0.68 10.43 2.35
CA GLN A 117 2.10 10.71 2.14
C GLN A 117 2.94 10.37 3.38
N ASP A 118 2.52 10.80 4.57
CA ASP A 118 3.22 10.53 5.83
C ASP A 118 3.32 9.01 6.11
N LEU A 119 2.23 8.28 5.85
CA LEU A 119 2.19 6.82 5.97
C LEU A 119 3.01 6.12 4.89
N THR A 120 3.02 6.67 3.67
CA THR A 120 3.85 6.17 2.57
C THR A 120 5.31 6.31 2.95
N ASP A 121 5.77 7.49 3.36
CA ASP A 121 7.16 7.73 3.75
C ASP A 121 7.57 6.83 4.95
N SER A 122 6.65 6.61 5.89
CA SER A 122 6.85 5.64 6.98
C SER A 122 7.00 4.19 6.49
N PHE A 123 6.16 3.76 5.54
CA PHE A 123 6.24 2.44 4.91
C PHE A 123 7.58 2.28 4.17
N VAL A 124 7.96 3.29 3.37
CA VAL A 124 9.24 3.32 2.66
C VAL A 124 10.39 3.14 3.64
N ASN A 125 10.42 3.94 4.72
CA ASN A 125 11.47 3.86 5.73
C ASN A 125 11.57 2.46 6.36
N VAL A 126 10.44 1.81 6.67
CA VAL A 126 10.44 0.43 7.17
C VAL A 126 11.00 -0.55 6.14
N VAL A 127 10.61 -0.43 4.89
CA VAL A 127 11.12 -1.29 3.81
C VAL A 127 12.63 -1.11 3.63
N LEU A 128 13.12 0.14 3.62
CA LEU A 128 14.54 0.45 3.43
C LEU A 128 15.40 0.02 4.61
N THR A 129 14.94 0.24 5.84
CA THR A 129 15.66 -0.19 7.05
C THR A 129 15.72 -1.71 7.17
N THR A 130 14.63 -2.41 6.81
CA THR A 130 14.60 -3.88 6.75
C THR A 130 15.51 -4.44 5.65
N ALA A 131 15.74 -3.69 4.56
CA ALA A 131 16.68 -4.06 3.51
C ALA A 131 18.15 -3.73 3.88
N GLY A 132 18.37 -2.66 4.64
CA GLY A 132 19.69 -2.15 5.05
C GLY A 132 20.41 -3.01 6.10
N THR A 133 19.73 -3.95 6.75
CA THR A 133 20.38 -4.94 7.63
C THR A 133 21.33 -5.90 6.90
N TYR A 134 21.46 -5.79 5.58
CA TYR A 134 22.35 -6.61 4.78
C TYR A 134 23.57 -5.80 4.29
N PRO A 135 24.79 -6.34 4.43
CA PRO A 135 26.04 -5.57 4.31
C PRO A 135 26.39 -5.03 2.91
N ASN A 136 25.51 -5.09 1.90
CA ASN A 136 25.79 -4.64 0.52
C ASN A 136 24.61 -3.92 -0.16
N SER A 137 23.60 -3.48 0.60
CA SER A 137 22.41 -2.80 0.05
C SER A 137 22.72 -1.34 -0.29
N THR A 138 23.41 -1.06 -1.40
CA THR A 138 23.63 0.32 -1.87
C THR A 138 22.31 0.94 -2.34
N HIS A 139 21.88 2.01 -1.67
CA HIS A 139 20.85 2.98 -2.05
C HIS A 139 19.66 2.42 -2.84
N LEU A 140 18.82 1.67 -2.14
CA LEU A 140 17.47 1.36 -2.61
C LEU A 140 16.60 2.64 -2.51
N GLU A 141 16.61 3.49 -3.52
CA GLU A 141 15.59 4.53 -3.64
C GLU A 141 14.38 3.94 -4.35
N LEU A 142 13.17 4.25 -3.86
CA LEU A 142 11.96 3.86 -4.57
C LEU A 142 11.81 4.70 -5.83
N THR A 143 11.40 4.07 -6.92
CA THR A 143 10.98 4.81 -8.10
C THR A 143 9.69 5.58 -7.81
N PRO A 144 9.38 6.65 -8.56
CA PRO A 144 8.10 7.33 -8.44
C PRO A 144 6.89 6.41 -8.62
N ARG A 145 7.01 5.37 -9.46
CA ARG A 145 5.92 4.39 -9.69
C ARG A 145 5.70 3.48 -8.49
N GLU A 146 6.78 3.02 -7.86
CA GLU A 146 6.69 2.22 -6.64
C GLU A 146 6.03 3.03 -5.51
N ARG A 147 6.39 4.31 -5.37
CA ARG A 147 5.73 5.22 -4.42
C ARG A 147 4.23 5.37 -4.72
N GLN A 148 3.86 5.61 -5.97
CA GLN A 148 2.46 5.70 -6.39
C GLN A 148 1.68 4.39 -6.17
N ARG A 149 2.31 3.21 -6.31
CA ARG A 149 1.69 1.92 -5.94
C ARG A 149 1.37 1.86 -4.46
N ILE A 150 2.30 2.28 -3.60
CA ILE A 150 2.10 2.32 -2.16
C ILE A 150 0.96 3.28 -1.79
N GLU A 151 0.96 4.48 -2.35
CA GLU A 151 -0.11 5.46 -2.14
C GLU A 151 -1.49 4.92 -2.57
N ARG A 152 -1.58 4.30 -3.76
CA ARG A 152 -2.82 3.62 -4.20
C ARG A 152 -3.23 2.52 -3.24
N GLY A 153 -2.28 1.73 -2.73
CA GLY A 153 -2.52 0.71 -1.72
C GLY A 153 -3.18 1.28 -0.45
N PHE A 154 -2.69 2.42 0.05
CA PHE A 154 -3.33 3.12 1.18
C PHE A 154 -4.74 3.64 0.85
N TYR A 155 -4.95 4.22 -0.33
CA TYR A 155 -6.29 4.65 -0.73
C TYR A 155 -7.27 3.49 -0.88
N LEU A 156 -6.85 2.38 -1.49
CA LEU A 156 -7.65 1.17 -1.61
C LEU A 156 -7.96 0.55 -0.23
N PHE A 157 -7.01 0.60 0.71
CA PHE A 157 -7.25 0.24 2.10
C PHE A 157 -8.28 1.17 2.77
N GLN A 158 -8.21 2.48 2.53
CA GLN A 158 -9.23 3.41 3.05
C GLN A 158 -10.62 3.14 2.45
N ILE A 159 -10.70 2.87 1.14
CA ILE A 159 -11.95 2.46 0.49
C ILE A 159 -12.48 1.20 1.17
N TYR A 160 -11.62 0.22 1.44
CA TYR A 160 -11.99 -0.99 2.16
C TYR A 160 -12.57 -0.67 3.55
N CYS A 161 -11.92 0.20 4.33
CA CYS A 161 -12.43 0.67 5.62
C CYS A 161 -13.83 1.30 5.47
N ASN A 162 -13.99 2.24 4.52
CA ASN A 162 -15.27 2.93 4.31
C ASN A 162 -16.41 1.95 3.97
N LEU A 163 -16.12 0.91 3.20
CA LEU A 163 -17.12 -0.07 2.75
C LEU A 163 -17.44 -1.13 3.81
N PHE A 164 -16.46 -1.52 4.63
CA PHE A 164 -16.50 -2.76 5.40
C PHE A 164 -16.15 -2.61 6.89
N ALA A 165 -16.01 -1.39 7.42
CA ALA A 165 -15.72 -1.17 8.84
C ALA A 165 -16.74 -1.81 9.79
N ASN A 166 -17.99 -1.97 9.35
CA ASN A 166 -19.00 -2.65 10.12
C ASN A 166 -18.77 -4.17 10.09
N ALA A 167 -18.39 -4.75 11.24
CA ALA A 167 -18.17 -6.19 11.41
C ALA A 167 -19.37 -7.09 11.06
N ARG A 168 -20.58 -6.51 10.95
CA ARG A 168 -21.80 -7.22 10.51
C ARG A 168 -21.95 -7.28 8.99
N THR A 169 -21.03 -6.67 8.23
CA THR A 169 -21.11 -6.68 6.78
C THR A 169 -21.03 -8.12 6.26
N PRO A 170 -22.00 -8.56 5.43
CA PRO A 170 -21.98 -9.92 4.91
C PRO A 170 -20.74 -10.17 4.05
N TRP A 171 -20.12 -11.34 4.25
CA TRP A 171 -18.91 -11.73 3.52
C TRP A 171 -19.04 -11.63 2.00
N SER A 172 -20.22 -11.95 1.47
CA SER A 172 -20.51 -11.87 0.04
C SER A 172 -20.23 -10.49 -0.57
N LYS A 173 -20.22 -9.42 0.25
CA LYS A 173 -19.82 -8.07 -0.18
C LYS A 173 -18.30 -7.88 -0.25
N HIS A 174 -17.55 -8.39 0.74
CA HIS A 174 -16.08 -8.38 0.72
C HIS A 174 -15.56 -9.13 -0.50
N ARG A 175 -16.18 -10.28 -0.79
CA ARG A 175 -15.87 -11.11 -1.96
C ARG A 175 -15.89 -10.32 -3.27
N ILE A 176 -16.91 -9.50 -3.51
CA ILE A 176 -17.03 -8.71 -4.75
C ILE A 176 -15.89 -7.71 -4.89
N PHE A 177 -15.46 -7.12 -3.78
CA PHE A 177 -14.32 -6.22 -3.76
C PHE A 177 -13.05 -6.98 -4.18
N PHE A 178 -12.67 -8.05 -3.47
CA PHE A 178 -11.44 -8.79 -3.75
C PHE A 178 -11.41 -9.49 -5.11
N LEU A 179 -12.56 -9.96 -5.62
CA LEU A 179 -12.64 -10.54 -6.98
C LEU A 179 -12.38 -9.53 -8.10
N SER A 180 -12.32 -8.24 -7.80
CA SER A 180 -12.00 -7.19 -8.77
C SER A 180 -10.49 -6.97 -8.94
N PHE A 181 -9.67 -7.64 -8.12
CA PHE A 181 -8.21 -7.49 -8.09
C PHE A 181 -7.52 -8.74 -8.62
N ALA A 182 -6.36 -8.55 -9.22
CA ALA A 182 -5.42 -9.64 -9.47
C ALA A 182 -4.77 -10.10 -8.15
N PRO A 183 -4.26 -11.35 -8.09
CA PRO A 183 -3.65 -11.87 -6.85
C PRO A 183 -2.51 -11.01 -6.28
N TRP A 184 -1.67 -10.42 -7.14
CA TRP A 184 -0.59 -9.54 -6.68
C TRP A 184 -1.08 -8.19 -6.14
N GLU A 185 -2.22 -7.68 -6.61
CA GLU A 185 -2.83 -6.46 -6.05
C GLU A 185 -3.46 -6.72 -4.68
N VAL A 186 -4.05 -7.91 -4.48
CA VAL A 186 -4.48 -8.37 -3.15
C VAL A 186 -3.27 -8.49 -2.22
N GLU A 187 -2.15 -9.00 -2.72
CA GLU A 187 -0.90 -9.08 -1.95
C GLU A 187 -0.32 -7.69 -1.62
N GLN A 188 -0.45 -6.71 -2.52
CA GLN A 188 -0.08 -5.31 -2.23
C GLN A 188 -0.93 -4.75 -1.08
N LEU A 189 -2.24 -4.98 -1.10
CA LEU A 189 -3.11 -4.61 0.01
C LEU A 189 -2.73 -5.32 1.31
N SER A 190 -2.34 -6.60 1.24
CA SER A 190 -1.84 -7.35 2.40
C SER A 190 -0.54 -6.76 2.96
N CYS A 191 0.37 -6.27 2.11
CA CYS A 191 1.58 -5.57 2.58
C CYS A 191 1.24 -4.30 3.36
N ILE A 192 0.29 -3.50 2.86
CA ILE A 192 -0.19 -2.28 3.53
C ILE A 192 -0.86 -2.64 4.86
N HIS A 193 -1.73 -3.64 4.84
CA HIS A 193 -2.40 -4.13 6.04
C HIS A 193 -1.39 -4.55 7.12
N ASP A 194 -0.43 -5.43 6.78
CA ASP A 194 0.53 -5.95 7.74
C ASP A 194 1.42 -4.84 8.31
N PHE A 195 1.80 -3.86 7.48
CA PHE A 195 2.50 -2.66 7.95
C PHE A 195 1.67 -1.87 8.97
N LEU A 196 0.42 -1.56 8.66
CA LEU A 196 -0.48 -0.83 9.55
C LEU A 196 -0.74 -1.60 10.84
N ALA A 197 -0.96 -2.92 10.74
CA ALA A 197 -1.20 -3.79 11.88
C ALA A 197 -0.02 -3.77 12.87
N ARG A 198 1.23 -3.83 12.39
CA ARG A 198 2.42 -3.73 13.25
C ARG A 198 2.52 -2.38 13.96
N LEU A 199 2.20 -1.29 13.26
CA LEU A 199 2.16 0.03 13.87
C LEU A 199 1.07 0.12 14.96
N VAL A 200 -0.12 -0.43 14.71
CA VAL A 200 -1.18 -0.52 15.72
C VAL A 200 -0.72 -1.34 16.92
N SER A 201 -0.16 -2.54 16.69
CA SER A 201 0.32 -3.40 17.77
C SER A 201 1.38 -2.70 18.64
N ALA A 202 2.29 -1.93 18.04
CA ALA A 202 3.26 -1.15 18.79
C ALA A 202 2.60 -0.06 19.65
N VAL A 203 1.72 0.75 19.05
CA VAL A 203 1.00 1.84 19.75
C VAL A 203 0.09 1.30 20.86
N PHE A 204 -0.62 0.21 20.58
CA PHE A 204 -1.53 -0.42 21.53
C PHE A 204 -0.80 -1.11 22.68
N GLY A 205 0.36 -1.73 22.40
CA GLY A 205 1.23 -2.30 23.42
C GLY A 205 1.64 -1.27 24.48
N ASP A 206 1.89 -0.02 24.09
CA ASP A 206 2.19 1.07 25.04
C ASP A 206 0.99 1.44 25.91
N VAL A 207 -0.22 1.44 25.33
CA VAL A 207 -1.47 1.77 26.04
C VAL A 207 -1.83 0.66 27.04
N VAL A 208 -1.71 -0.62 26.66
CA VAL A 208 -2.03 -1.76 27.54
C VAL A 208 -1.04 -1.92 28.69
N ARG A 209 0.22 -1.53 28.51
CA ARG A 209 1.24 -1.56 29.57
C ARG A 209 0.93 -0.63 30.75
N GLN A 210 0.06 0.37 30.57
CA GLN A 210 -0.42 1.18 31.68
C GLN A 210 -1.61 0.46 32.34
N ASP A 211 -1.29 -0.33 33.38
CA ASP A 211 -2.01 -1.43 34.06
C ASP A 211 -3.55 -1.37 34.26
N GLU A 212 -4.22 -0.22 34.10
CA GLU A 212 -5.67 -0.10 34.39
C GLU A 212 -6.58 -0.85 33.40
N LEU A 213 -6.13 -1.04 32.15
CA LEU A 213 -6.98 -1.60 31.08
C LEU A 213 -7.03 -3.12 31.08
N ARG A 214 -5.96 -3.76 31.54
CA ARG A 214 -5.87 -5.23 31.62
C ARG A 214 -6.93 -5.79 32.55
N GLY A 215 -7.05 -5.22 33.75
CA GLY A 215 -8.04 -5.66 34.73
C GLY A 215 -9.48 -5.35 34.32
N ARG A 216 -9.70 -4.23 33.62
CA ARG A 216 -11.04 -3.75 33.26
C ARG A 216 -11.64 -4.40 32.01
N TYR A 217 -10.80 -4.75 31.03
CA TYR A 217 -11.24 -5.23 29.71
C TYR A 217 -10.72 -6.62 29.33
N GLY A 218 -9.87 -7.25 30.16
CA GLY A 218 -9.37 -8.61 29.90
C GLY A 218 -8.47 -8.72 28.67
N LEU A 219 -7.77 -7.63 28.32
CA LEU A 219 -6.90 -7.59 27.14
C LEU A 219 -5.58 -8.33 27.39
N GLU A 220 -5.19 -9.22 26.47
CA GLU A 220 -3.89 -9.90 26.49
C GLU A 220 -2.80 -9.06 25.81
N TYR A 221 -1.56 -9.16 26.30
CA TYR A 221 -0.40 -8.40 25.82
C TYR A 221 0.03 -8.72 24.38
N ASP A 222 -0.34 -9.90 23.88
CA ASP A 222 0.17 -10.42 22.60
C ASP A 222 -0.81 -10.16 21.45
N GLN A 223 -1.16 -8.89 21.24
CA GLN A 223 -1.96 -8.50 20.07
C GLN A 223 -1.07 -8.54 18.82
N CYS A 224 -1.09 -9.67 18.12
CA CYS A 224 -0.41 -9.86 16.85
C CYS A 224 -1.22 -9.29 15.67
N VAL A 225 -0.60 -9.27 14.49
CA VAL A 225 -1.26 -9.00 13.21
C VAL A 225 -2.45 -9.96 13.05
N GLY A 226 -3.63 -9.43 12.75
CA GLY A 226 -4.87 -10.21 12.65
C GLY A 226 -5.64 -10.37 13.96
N SER A 227 -5.14 -9.86 15.09
CA SER A 227 -5.90 -9.87 16.33
C SER A 227 -7.17 -9.01 16.21
N PRO A 228 -8.31 -9.42 16.80
CA PRO A 228 -9.58 -8.72 16.57
C PRO A 228 -9.59 -7.26 17.04
N VAL A 229 -8.71 -6.90 17.97
CA VAL A 229 -8.54 -5.52 18.46
C VAL A 229 -7.78 -4.69 17.42
N VAL A 230 -6.68 -5.22 16.87
CA VAL A 230 -5.92 -4.55 15.81
C VAL A 230 -6.81 -4.33 14.60
N GLU A 231 -7.55 -5.36 14.17
CA GLU A 231 -8.51 -5.27 13.07
C GLU A 231 -9.59 -4.21 13.28
N HIS A 232 -10.08 -4.08 14.52
CA HIS A 232 -11.04 -3.03 14.85
C HIS A 232 -10.44 -1.64 14.71
N ILE A 233 -9.25 -1.41 15.27
CA ILE A 233 -8.56 -0.12 15.18
C ILE A 233 -8.28 0.24 13.73
N LEU A 234 -7.82 -0.72 12.92
CA LEU A 234 -7.59 -0.54 11.49
C LEU A 234 -8.88 -0.17 10.75
N SER A 235 -10.00 -0.81 11.10
CA SER A 235 -11.31 -0.54 10.49
C SER A 235 -11.83 0.89 10.72
N LEU A 236 -11.25 1.64 11.68
CA LEU A 236 -11.58 3.05 11.90
C LEU A 236 -11.06 3.98 10.79
N GLY A 237 -10.19 3.49 9.91
CA GLY A 237 -9.62 4.22 8.79
C GLY A 237 -8.30 4.94 9.08
N LEU A 238 -7.61 5.33 8.02
CA LEU A 238 -6.25 5.85 8.04
C LEU A 238 -6.12 7.18 8.79
N THR A 239 -7.12 8.06 8.75
CA THR A 239 -7.06 9.35 9.48
C THR A 239 -7.00 9.13 11.00
N LYS A 240 -7.89 8.27 11.52
CA LYS A 240 -7.93 7.95 12.96
C LYS A 240 -6.68 7.19 13.38
N PHE A 241 -6.25 6.24 12.55
CA PHE A 241 -5.02 5.49 12.76
C PHE A 241 -3.77 6.41 12.77
N HIS A 242 -3.63 7.30 11.80
CA HIS A 242 -2.49 8.19 11.72
C HIS A 242 -2.44 9.13 12.92
N TRP A 243 -3.60 9.65 13.35
CA TRP A 243 -3.68 10.45 14.56
C TRP A 243 -3.27 9.68 15.82
N LEU A 244 -3.64 8.40 15.94
CA LEU A 244 -3.17 7.51 17.02
C LEU A 244 -1.64 7.39 17.04
N CYS A 245 -1.01 7.21 15.87
CA CYS A 245 0.43 7.08 15.75
C CYS A 245 1.19 8.37 16.07
N GLN A 246 0.62 9.53 15.72
CA GLN A 246 1.25 10.85 15.96
C GLN A 246 1.09 11.35 17.40
N THR A 247 0.21 10.72 18.18
CA THR A 247 -0.10 11.16 19.54
C THR A 247 0.88 10.54 20.53
N ASP A 248 1.57 11.36 21.32
CA ASP A 248 2.53 10.89 22.33
C ASP A 248 1.89 10.60 23.69
N SER A 249 0.79 11.28 24.03
CA SER A 249 0.15 11.13 25.33
C SER A 249 -0.71 9.86 25.40
N TYR A 250 -0.54 9.11 26.49
CA TYR A 250 -1.44 8.00 26.84
C TYR A 250 -2.90 8.44 26.89
N THR A 251 -3.21 9.59 27.52
CA THR A 251 -4.59 10.07 27.68
C THR A 251 -5.25 10.32 26.35
N ASP A 252 -4.49 10.86 25.40
CA ASP A 252 -4.99 11.21 24.09
C ASP A 252 -5.19 9.93 23.29
N ARG A 253 -4.20 9.00 23.24
CA ARG A 253 -4.34 7.66 22.65
C ARG A 253 -5.56 6.91 23.19
N PHE A 254 -5.73 6.93 24.51
CA PHE A 254 -6.88 6.33 25.19
C PHE A 254 -8.19 6.99 24.75
N SER A 255 -8.25 8.33 24.71
CA SER A 255 -9.43 9.05 24.27
C SER A 255 -9.85 8.68 22.84
N VAL A 256 -8.89 8.44 21.94
CA VAL A 256 -9.18 8.04 20.56
C VAL A 256 -9.80 6.65 20.53
N LEU A 257 -9.11 5.68 21.15
CA LEU A 257 -9.46 4.26 21.13
C LEU A 257 -10.82 4.00 21.78
N TYR A 258 -11.16 4.81 22.78
CA TYR A 258 -12.38 4.67 23.56
C TYR A 258 -13.41 5.78 23.29
N SER A 259 -13.20 6.62 22.28
CA SER A 259 -14.22 7.58 21.82
C SER A 259 -15.41 6.84 21.18
N GLY A 260 -16.55 6.81 21.86
CA GLY A 260 -17.79 6.22 21.35
C GLY A 260 -18.09 4.83 21.90
N THR A 261 -18.15 3.81 21.04
CA THR A 261 -18.60 2.45 21.40
C THR A 261 -17.55 1.59 22.10
N GLY A 262 -16.33 2.12 22.27
CA GLY A 262 -15.16 1.36 22.71
C GLY A 262 -14.67 0.36 21.66
N ILE A 263 -13.61 -0.37 22.02
CA ILE A 263 -13.00 -1.39 21.18
C ILE A 263 -13.94 -2.60 21.08
N VAL A 264 -14.38 -2.90 19.86
CA VAL A 264 -15.21 -4.08 19.58
C VAL A 264 -14.38 -5.10 18.82
N SER A 265 -14.34 -6.35 19.30
CA SER A 265 -13.66 -7.45 18.60
C SER A 265 -14.15 -7.58 17.15
N ASN A 266 -13.24 -7.43 16.18
CA ASN A 266 -13.53 -7.56 14.75
C ASN A 266 -12.70 -8.70 14.13
N THR A 267 -13.23 -9.92 14.17
CA THR A 267 -12.54 -11.11 13.63
C THR A 267 -12.63 -11.25 12.10
N ARG A 268 -13.35 -10.36 11.41
CA ARG A 268 -13.74 -10.55 10.00
C ARG A 268 -13.33 -9.41 9.07
N PHE A 269 -12.47 -8.50 9.53
CA PHE A 269 -12.10 -7.34 8.72
C PHE A 269 -11.18 -7.71 7.55
N PHE A 270 -9.87 -7.78 7.72
CA PHE A 270 -8.96 -7.99 6.59
C PHE A 270 -8.35 -9.41 6.46
N PRO A 271 -7.90 -10.10 7.53
CA PRO A 271 -7.11 -11.34 7.42
C PRO A 271 -7.78 -12.47 6.65
N ALA A 272 -9.09 -12.61 6.77
CA ALA A 272 -9.84 -13.67 6.09
C ALA A 272 -10.00 -13.45 4.57
N ALA A 273 -9.77 -12.23 4.08
CA ALA A 273 -10.03 -11.89 2.68
C ALA A 273 -9.01 -12.46 1.69
N PRO A 274 -7.70 -12.28 1.90
CA PRO A 274 -6.70 -12.85 1.00
C PRO A 274 -6.76 -14.38 0.93
N GLU A 275 -6.98 -15.05 2.07
CA GLU A 275 -7.06 -16.52 2.13
C GLU A 275 -8.22 -17.06 1.30
N MET A 276 -9.38 -16.42 1.37
CA MET A 276 -10.55 -16.88 0.64
C MET A 276 -10.55 -16.44 -0.83
N HIS A 277 -10.00 -15.26 -1.14
CA HIS A 277 -9.70 -14.91 -2.54
C HIS A 277 -8.84 -16.00 -3.16
N LYS A 278 -7.84 -16.50 -2.42
CA LYS A 278 -7.01 -17.60 -2.90
C LYS A 278 -7.78 -18.91 -3.07
N ALA A 279 -8.60 -19.30 -2.10
CA ALA A 279 -9.41 -20.52 -2.18
C ALA A 279 -10.30 -20.52 -3.44
N GLU A 280 -10.91 -19.39 -3.75
CA GLU A 280 -11.73 -19.22 -4.95
C GLU A 280 -10.90 -19.22 -6.25
N MET A 281 -9.67 -18.71 -6.20
CA MET A 281 -8.76 -18.70 -7.37
C MET A 281 -8.08 -20.06 -7.62
N SER A 282 -8.10 -20.96 -6.64
CA SER A 282 -7.45 -22.27 -6.67
C SER A 282 -8.28 -23.35 -7.38
N GLU A 283 -9.52 -23.07 -7.80
CA GLU A 283 -10.37 -24.03 -8.54
C GLU A 283 -9.93 -24.25 -10.01
N GLY A 284 -8.71 -23.85 -10.40
CA GLY A 284 -8.17 -24.04 -11.75
C GLY A 284 -6.67 -24.41 -11.74
N PRO A 285 -6.15 -25.00 -12.83
CA PRO A 285 -4.74 -25.35 -12.92
C PRO A 285 -3.85 -24.11 -12.74
N PRO A 286 -2.70 -24.22 -12.02
CA PRO A 286 -1.77 -23.12 -11.88
C PRO A 286 -1.29 -22.67 -13.26
N PRO A 287 -1.26 -21.36 -13.55
CA PRO A 287 -0.85 -20.87 -14.85
C PRO A 287 0.67 -21.03 -15.04
N ASP A 288 1.06 -21.75 -16.09
CA ASP A 288 2.47 -22.00 -16.43
C ASP A 288 3.24 -20.74 -16.92
N SER A 289 2.56 -19.60 -17.09
CA SER A 289 3.12 -18.34 -17.62
C SER A 289 2.24 -17.13 -17.26
N LEU A 290 2.73 -15.89 -17.44
CA LEU A 290 1.89 -14.68 -17.28
C LEU A 290 0.73 -14.63 -18.26
N ASP A 291 0.95 -15.08 -19.49
CA ASP A 291 -0.14 -15.26 -20.45
C ASP A 291 -1.21 -16.22 -19.89
N GLY A 292 -0.81 -17.21 -19.10
CA GLY A 292 -1.71 -18.10 -18.37
C GLY A 292 -2.51 -17.38 -17.28
N PHE A 293 -1.89 -16.43 -16.57
CA PHE A 293 -2.58 -15.59 -15.58
C PHE A 293 -3.64 -14.69 -16.25
N GLU A 294 -3.29 -14.02 -17.35
CA GLU A 294 -4.22 -13.16 -18.07
C GLU A 294 -5.37 -13.97 -18.71
N ARG A 295 -5.05 -15.13 -19.32
CA ARG A 295 -6.05 -16.04 -19.91
C ARG A 295 -6.98 -16.69 -18.88
N ALA A 296 -6.54 -16.84 -17.62
CA ALA A 296 -7.38 -17.32 -16.52
C ALA A 296 -8.40 -16.27 -16.02
N GLY A 297 -8.52 -15.11 -16.70
CA GLY A 297 -9.43 -14.03 -16.30
C GLY A 297 -8.94 -13.24 -15.10
N ARG A 298 -7.67 -13.40 -14.69
CA ARG A 298 -7.06 -12.74 -13.54
C ARG A 298 -6.53 -11.37 -13.95
N THR A 299 -7.41 -10.53 -14.50
CA THR A 299 -7.02 -9.19 -14.94
C THR A 299 -6.84 -8.30 -13.73
N ALA A 300 -5.72 -7.57 -13.67
CA ALA A 300 -5.53 -6.49 -12.71
C ALA A 300 -6.71 -5.53 -12.72
N LEU A 301 -6.94 -4.87 -11.58
CA LEU A 301 -7.95 -3.83 -11.46
C LEU A 301 -7.74 -2.80 -12.55
N PHE A 302 -6.49 -2.40 -12.82
CA PHE A 302 -6.11 -1.57 -13.97
C PHE A 302 -4.80 -2.09 -14.59
N PRO A 303 -4.52 -1.78 -15.87
CA PRO A 303 -3.25 -2.16 -16.49
C PRO A 303 -2.09 -1.37 -15.86
N ASP A 304 -1.23 -2.04 -15.09
CA ASP A 304 0.07 -1.50 -14.68
C ASP A 304 1.05 -1.71 -15.85
N PRO A 305 1.68 -0.65 -16.39
CA PRO A 305 2.65 -0.80 -17.47
C PRO A 305 3.90 -1.57 -17.05
N ASP A 306 4.11 -1.75 -15.75
CA ASP A 306 5.21 -2.50 -15.20
C ASP A 306 4.75 -3.88 -14.67
N PRO A 307 5.23 -4.98 -15.26
CA PRO A 307 4.87 -6.33 -14.82
C PRO A 307 5.57 -6.76 -13.52
N GLY A 308 6.47 -5.93 -12.96
CA GLY A 308 7.29 -6.23 -11.77
C GLY A 308 6.51 -6.86 -10.61
N PRO A 309 5.41 -6.23 -10.14
CA PRO A 309 4.58 -6.81 -9.08
C PRO A 309 4.06 -8.23 -9.40
N GLY A 310 3.59 -8.43 -10.63
CA GLY A 310 3.09 -9.72 -11.10
C GLY A 310 4.20 -10.77 -11.16
N TYR A 311 5.40 -10.39 -11.62
CA TYR A 311 6.57 -11.25 -11.61
C TYR A 311 7.03 -11.61 -10.21
N ALA A 312 7.10 -10.64 -9.29
CA ALA A 312 7.47 -10.86 -7.90
C ALA A 312 6.49 -11.82 -7.20
N TYR A 313 5.19 -11.62 -7.42
CA TYR A 313 4.16 -12.51 -6.90
C TYR A 313 4.26 -13.91 -7.50
N ALA A 314 4.28 -14.03 -8.83
CA ALA A 314 4.35 -15.32 -9.51
C ALA A 314 5.62 -16.09 -9.15
N TRP A 315 6.74 -15.38 -8.93
CA TRP A 315 7.98 -15.99 -8.47
C TRP A 315 7.83 -16.57 -7.06
N ILE A 316 7.17 -15.87 -6.14
CA ILE A 316 6.88 -16.40 -4.79
C ILE A 316 5.89 -17.56 -4.82
N ASP A 317 4.85 -17.49 -5.66
CA ASP A 317 3.79 -18.50 -5.74
C ASP A 317 4.27 -19.80 -6.43
N ASN A 318 5.14 -19.70 -7.44
CA ASN A 318 5.70 -20.84 -8.17
C ASN A 318 6.84 -21.58 -7.45
N LEU A 319 7.28 -21.10 -6.29
CA LEU A 319 8.23 -21.87 -5.50
C LEU A 319 7.52 -23.13 -5.02
N GLU A 320 7.92 -24.30 -5.53
CA GLU A 320 7.39 -25.63 -5.15
C GLU A 320 7.34 -25.87 -3.62
N VAL A 321 8.13 -25.10 -2.86
CA VAL A 321 8.09 -25.07 -1.40
C VAL A 321 6.72 -24.57 -0.86
N ALA A 322 5.91 -23.87 -1.66
CA ALA A 322 4.58 -23.37 -1.31
C ALA A 322 3.56 -24.49 -1.06
N GLU A 323 3.72 -25.68 -1.65
CA GLU A 323 2.86 -26.83 -1.36
C GLU A 323 3.19 -27.46 0.02
N GLU A 324 4.48 -27.59 0.37
CA GLU A 324 4.88 -28.14 1.68
C GLU A 324 4.77 -27.12 2.83
N ILE A 325 4.84 -25.82 2.53
CA ILE A 325 4.80 -24.76 3.54
C ILE A 325 3.37 -24.35 3.92
N GLY A 326 2.39 -24.72 3.10
CA GLY A 326 1.17 -23.92 2.93
C GLY A 326 1.59 -22.57 2.34
N SER A 327 1.02 -22.20 1.20
CA SER A 327 1.50 -21.05 0.41
C SER A 327 2.08 -19.90 1.22
N VAL A 328 3.30 -19.49 0.84
CA VAL A 328 4.09 -18.46 1.53
C VAL A 328 3.32 -17.13 1.63
N ALA A 329 2.33 -16.89 0.77
CA ALA A 329 1.45 -15.72 0.85
C ALA A 329 0.36 -15.82 1.94
N CYS A 330 0.14 -16.96 2.58
CA CYS A 330 -0.96 -17.14 3.56
C CYS A 330 -0.50 -17.57 4.95
N ALA A 331 0.68 -18.17 5.09
CA ALA A 331 1.21 -18.47 6.43
C ALA A 331 1.62 -17.17 7.14
N GLY A 332 1.54 -17.10 8.47
CA GLY A 332 2.10 -15.99 9.28
C GLY A 332 3.61 -15.71 9.07
N ARG A 333 4.28 -16.44 8.18
CA ARG A 333 5.66 -16.22 7.72
C ARG A 333 5.75 -15.40 6.42
N ALA A 334 4.62 -15.16 5.72
CA ALA A 334 4.49 -14.15 4.64
C ALA A 334 4.89 -12.76 5.13
N GLU A 335 4.67 -12.53 6.43
CA GLU A 335 4.91 -11.28 7.12
C GLU A 335 6.31 -10.71 6.83
N CYS A 336 7.34 -11.56 6.80
CA CYS A 336 8.72 -11.12 6.58
C CYS A 336 9.01 -10.66 5.14
N ILE A 337 8.25 -11.13 4.16
CA ILE A 337 8.38 -10.72 2.76
C ILE A 337 7.51 -9.49 2.51
N ARG A 338 6.30 -9.47 3.08
CA ARG A 338 5.39 -8.32 3.05
C ARG A 338 5.94 -7.09 3.73
N SER A 339 6.67 -7.26 4.85
CA SER A 339 7.36 -6.14 5.53
C SER A 339 8.39 -5.45 4.64
N ARG A 340 8.83 -6.11 3.56
CA ARG A 340 9.78 -5.60 2.56
C ARG A 340 9.09 -5.02 1.33
N GLY A 341 7.75 -5.04 1.27
CA GLY A 341 6.97 -4.50 0.16
C GLY A 341 7.32 -5.11 -1.19
N TYR A 342 7.60 -6.41 -1.25
CA TYR A 342 8.17 -7.05 -2.44
C TYR A 342 7.32 -6.89 -3.72
N VAL A 343 5.98 -6.90 -3.58
CA VAL A 343 5.03 -6.66 -4.69
C VAL A 343 4.82 -5.18 -5.01
N MET A 344 5.43 -4.27 -4.27
CA MET A 344 5.40 -2.84 -4.60
C MET A 344 6.48 -2.47 -5.62
N ARG A 345 7.44 -3.37 -5.84
CA ARG A 345 8.65 -3.11 -6.62
C ARG A 345 8.42 -3.11 -8.12
N ASP A 346 9.11 -2.19 -8.79
CA ASP A 346 9.19 -2.14 -10.25
C ASP A 346 10.03 -3.30 -10.77
N ASN A 347 9.80 -3.70 -12.03
CA ASN A 347 10.60 -4.72 -12.68
C ASN A 347 12.09 -4.31 -12.77
N CYS A 348 12.39 -3.03 -12.96
CA CYS A 348 13.77 -2.55 -12.95
C CYS A 348 14.42 -2.68 -11.56
N GLY A 349 13.68 -2.42 -10.48
CA GLY A 349 14.13 -2.62 -9.11
C GLY A 349 14.46 -4.08 -8.85
N LEU A 350 13.55 -4.99 -9.25
CA LEU A 350 13.76 -6.43 -9.14
C LEU A 350 15.00 -6.94 -9.89
N PHE A 351 15.36 -6.33 -11.03
CA PHE A 351 16.49 -6.77 -11.86
C PHE A 351 17.82 -6.11 -11.52
N GLN A 352 17.83 -4.83 -11.13
CA GLN A 352 19.06 -4.15 -10.69
C GLN A 352 19.63 -4.82 -9.43
N GLU A 353 18.76 -5.41 -8.64
CA GLU A 353 19.10 -6.25 -7.51
C GLU A 353 19.47 -7.68 -7.95
N SER A 354 20.60 -7.86 -8.64
CA SER A 354 21.27 -9.17 -8.69
C SER A 354 21.54 -9.74 -7.27
N VAL A 355 21.57 -8.86 -6.27
CA VAL A 355 21.56 -9.15 -4.82
C VAL A 355 20.24 -9.76 -4.35
N HIS A 356 19.09 -9.39 -4.95
CA HIS A 356 17.81 -9.99 -4.59
C HIS A 356 17.73 -11.46 -4.98
N ARG A 357 18.41 -11.93 -6.03
CA ARG A 357 18.50 -13.37 -6.32
C ARG A 357 19.14 -14.13 -5.15
N GLU A 358 20.31 -13.69 -4.71
CA GLU A 358 21.02 -14.29 -3.58
C GLU A 358 20.27 -14.10 -2.25
N TYR A 359 19.60 -12.96 -2.08
CA TYR A 359 18.83 -12.60 -0.89
C TYR A 359 17.52 -13.36 -0.78
N TYR A 360 16.80 -13.53 -1.87
CA TYR A 360 15.60 -14.35 -1.96
C TYR A 360 15.97 -15.82 -1.84
N GLU A 361 17.08 -16.25 -2.46
CA GLU A 361 17.61 -17.59 -2.26
C GLU A 361 18.07 -17.81 -0.80
N LYS A 362 18.65 -16.81 -0.15
CA LYS A 362 18.99 -16.84 1.28
C LYS A 362 17.74 -16.83 2.15
N LEU A 363 16.73 -16.03 1.83
CA LEU A 363 15.47 -15.96 2.56
C LEU A 363 14.72 -17.30 2.47
N LEU A 364 14.67 -17.87 1.28
CA LEU A 364 14.11 -19.21 1.06
C LEU A 364 14.95 -20.30 1.69
N TYR A 365 16.27 -20.17 1.68
CA TYR A 365 17.17 -21.04 2.43
C TYR A 365 16.92 -20.94 3.94
N PHE A 366 16.74 -19.74 4.50
CA PHE A 366 16.41 -19.53 5.91
C PHE A 366 15.03 -20.10 6.25
N ILE A 367 14.03 -19.88 5.40
CA ILE A 367 12.68 -20.47 5.54
C ILE A 367 12.75 -22.00 5.47
N ALA A 368 13.52 -22.56 4.53
CA ALA A 368 13.73 -24.00 4.38
C ALA A 368 14.49 -24.59 5.57
N CYS A 369 15.52 -23.90 6.08
CA CYS A 369 16.25 -24.31 7.29
C CYS A 369 15.36 -24.28 8.54
N ALA A 370 14.54 -23.24 8.71
CA ALA A 370 13.57 -23.13 9.79
C ALA A 370 12.46 -24.21 9.74
N LYS A 371 12.39 -24.97 8.65
CA LYS A 371 11.44 -26.09 8.44
C LYS A 371 12.12 -27.44 8.28
N GLY A 372 13.45 -27.53 8.35
CA GLY A 372 14.20 -28.77 8.09
C GLY A 372 14.24 -29.21 6.62
N LEU A 373 13.80 -28.39 5.67
CA LEU A 373 13.64 -28.69 4.24
C LEU A 373 14.84 -28.27 3.37
N ARG A 374 16.02 -28.11 3.99
CA ARG A 374 17.23 -27.58 3.33
C ARG A 374 17.61 -28.37 2.06
N ALA A 375 17.48 -29.69 2.08
CA ALA A 375 17.89 -30.55 0.97
C ALA A 375 16.99 -30.40 -0.27
N ALA A 376 15.67 -30.33 -0.09
CA ALA A 376 14.70 -30.14 -1.16
C ALA A 376 14.86 -28.77 -1.85
N TYR A 377 15.05 -27.72 -1.04
CA TYR A 377 15.31 -26.37 -1.54
C TYR A 377 16.52 -26.31 -2.49
N MET A 378 17.64 -26.94 -2.10
CA MET A 378 18.87 -26.91 -2.91
C MET A 378 18.69 -27.61 -4.26
N GLN A 379 17.88 -28.67 -4.34
CA GLN A 379 17.62 -29.38 -5.60
C GLN A 379 16.73 -28.56 -6.53
N ASN A 380 15.69 -27.92 -6.00
CA ASN A 380 14.71 -27.17 -6.80
C ASN A 380 15.27 -25.82 -7.26
N ALA A 381 16.06 -25.15 -6.44
CA ALA A 381 16.77 -23.92 -6.82
C ALA A 381 17.67 -24.18 -8.05
N VAL A 382 18.41 -25.29 -8.07
CA VAL A 382 19.26 -25.68 -9.22
C VAL A 382 18.42 -25.96 -10.48
N ALA A 383 17.26 -26.61 -10.35
CA ALA A 383 16.36 -26.88 -11.48
C ALA A 383 15.75 -25.60 -12.06
N MET A 384 15.29 -24.68 -11.19
CA MET A 384 14.74 -23.38 -11.59
C MET A 384 15.78 -22.50 -12.29
N ARG A 385 17.01 -22.42 -11.75
CA ARG A 385 18.09 -21.67 -12.41
C ARG A 385 18.31 -22.17 -13.85
N LYS A 386 18.21 -23.49 -14.09
CA LYS A 386 18.37 -24.13 -15.42
C LYS A 386 17.22 -23.81 -16.37
N LYS A 387 15.99 -23.76 -15.87
CA LYS A 387 14.79 -23.48 -16.66
C LYS A 387 14.71 -22.02 -17.11
N THR A 388 15.06 -21.08 -16.23
CA THR A 388 14.79 -19.65 -16.47
C THR A 388 15.89 -18.93 -17.27
N PHE A 389 17.16 -19.32 -17.15
CA PHE A 389 18.27 -18.48 -17.65
C PHE A 389 19.15 -19.09 -18.75
N GLY A 390 18.84 -20.33 -19.18
CA GLY A 390 19.64 -21.05 -20.17
C GLY A 390 21.02 -21.48 -19.66
N LYS A 391 21.56 -22.55 -20.24
CA LYS A 391 22.78 -23.24 -19.76
C LYS A 391 24.01 -22.32 -19.63
N LYS A 392 24.15 -21.35 -20.54
CA LYS A 392 25.34 -20.49 -20.70
C LYS A 392 25.43 -19.39 -19.63
N SER A 393 24.28 -18.88 -19.16
CA SER A 393 24.22 -17.85 -18.09
C SER A 393 24.53 -18.44 -16.70
N LEU A 394 24.24 -19.74 -16.54
CA LEU A 394 24.47 -20.52 -15.33
C LEU A 394 25.95 -20.85 -15.11
N GLU A 395 26.67 -21.25 -16.16
CA GLU A 395 28.11 -21.54 -16.09
C GLU A 395 28.93 -20.31 -15.64
N ILE A 396 28.49 -19.11 -16.04
CA ILE A 396 29.12 -17.83 -15.66
C ILE A 396 28.84 -17.49 -14.19
N ALA A 397 27.63 -17.77 -13.70
CA ALA A 397 27.25 -17.55 -12.31
C ALA A 397 27.97 -18.53 -11.36
N ASP A 398 28.01 -19.82 -11.69
CA ASP A 398 28.66 -20.86 -10.88
C ASP A 398 30.19 -20.66 -10.81
N GLN A 399 30.82 -20.16 -11.89
CA GLN A 399 32.24 -19.77 -11.88
C GLN A 399 32.52 -18.56 -10.97
N LYS A 400 31.59 -17.60 -10.87
CA LYS A 400 31.71 -16.46 -9.95
C LYS A 400 31.52 -16.90 -8.50
N GLU A 401 30.54 -17.75 -8.22
CA GLU A 401 30.23 -18.24 -6.88
C GLU A 401 31.34 -19.16 -6.33
N SER A 402 31.90 -20.04 -7.17
CA SER A 402 33.06 -20.88 -6.80
C SER A 402 34.33 -20.07 -6.54
N LYS A 403 34.49 -18.88 -7.14
CA LYS A 403 35.60 -17.97 -6.83
C LYS A 403 35.36 -17.23 -5.51
N LEU A 404 34.12 -16.84 -5.23
CA LEU A 404 33.74 -16.12 -4.01
C LEU A 404 33.80 -17.01 -2.75
N MET A 405 33.50 -18.31 -2.89
CA MET A 405 33.58 -19.29 -1.79
C MET A 405 35.00 -19.78 -1.49
N ARG A 406 35.96 -19.50 -2.37
CA ARG A 406 37.39 -19.86 -2.19
C ARG A 406 38.24 -18.69 -1.69
N SER A 407 37.68 -17.48 -1.66
CA SER A 407 38.22 -16.30 -0.98
C SER A 407 37.56 -16.14 0.38
#